data_AF-X0WVZ4-F1
#
_entry.id   AF-X0WVZ4-F1
#
_cell.length_a   1.000
_cell.length_b   1.000
_cell.length_c   1.000
_cell.angle_alpha   90.00
_cell.angle_beta   90.00
_cell.angle_gamma   90.00
#
_symmetry.space_group_name_H-M   'P 1'
#
loop_
_entity.id
_entity.type
_entity.pdbx_description
1 polymer ?
#
loop_
_entity_poly.entity_id
_entity_poly.type
_entity_poly.pdbx_seq_one_letter_code
_entity_poly.pdbx_strand_id
1 'polypeptide(L)'
;MLIFTDQEKQQASIKMFEVVLERIRLANSEGSVRSITRRVIAVMFTGVFLLMLVAAAGLYPWFEEWATHIFKCSMVLKNAIIAIIIFYFGSYGLGYILEKKGKK
;
A
#
# COMPACT_ATOMS: atom_id res chain seq x y z
N MET A 1 30.50 -3.64 45.80
CA MET A 1 29.92 -2.77 44.76
C MET A 1 30.79 -2.95 43.53
N LEU A 2 30.31 -3.70 42.52
CA LEU A 2 31.07 -3.91 41.28
C LEU A 2 31.06 -2.57 40.51
N ILE A 3 32.13 -1.79 40.69
CA ILE A 3 32.36 -0.57 39.94
C ILE A 3 32.83 -1.03 38.56
N PHE A 4 31.88 -1.17 37.63
CA PHE A 4 32.19 -1.43 36.23
C PHE A 4 33.14 -0.34 35.74
N THR A 5 34.25 -0.75 35.14
CA THR A 5 35.17 0.17 34.49
C THR A 5 34.43 0.88 33.35
N ASP A 6 34.79 2.13 33.02
CA ASP A 6 34.09 2.91 31.98
C ASP A 6 34.04 2.19 30.62
N GLN A 7 34.99 1.27 30.39
CA GLN A 7 35.03 0.40 29.20
C GLN A 7 33.92 -0.66 29.19
N GLU A 8 33.55 -1.25 30.33
CA GLU A 8 32.45 -2.22 30.41
C GLU A 8 31.09 -1.54 30.27
N LYS A 9 30.94 -0.30 30.76
CA LYS A 9 29.74 0.51 30.53
C LYS A 9 29.56 0.89 29.06
N GLN A 10 30.65 1.21 28.35
CA GLN A 10 30.58 1.46 26.91
C GLN A 10 30.25 0.20 26.11
N GLN A 11 30.84 -0.96 26.45
CA GLN A 11 30.48 -2.21 25.77
C GLN A 11 29.03 -2.61 26.02
N ALA A 12 28.50 -2.38 27.23
CA ALA A 12 27.09 -2.62 27.54
C ALA A 12 26.16 -1.64 26.79
N SER A 13 26.55 -0.37 26.65
CA SER A 13 25.76 0.61 25.90
C SER A 13 25.74 0.32 24.39
N ILE A 14 26.88 -0.12 23.83
CA ILE A 14 26.98 -0.54 22.42
C ILE A 14 26.10 -1.77 22.18
N LYS A 15 26.16 -2.79 23.04
CA LYS A 15 25.30 -3.98 22.92
C LYS A 15 23.81 -3.65 23.06
N MET A 16 23.43 -2.76 23.97
CA MET A 16 22.05 -2.29 24.07
C MET A 16 21.60 -1.52 22.83
N PHE A 17 22.49 -0.70 22.27
CA PHE A 17 22.21 0.05 21.04
C PHE A 17 22.04 -0.88 19.84
N GLU A 18 22.85 -1.93 19.73
CA GLU A 18 22.71 -2.98 18.70
C GLU A 18 21.38 -3.71 18.81
N VAL A 19 20.95 -4.10 20.01
CA VAL A 19 19.64 -4.74 20.24
C VAL A 19 18.48 -3.82 19.86
N VAL A 20 18.58 -2.52 20.14
CA VAL A 20 17.57 -1.54 19.73
C VAL A 20 17.56 -1.37 18.20
N LEU A 21 18.74 -1.28 17.58
CA LEU A 21 18.88 -1.21 16.11
C LEU A 21 18.30 -2.45 15.43
N GLU A 22 18.53 -3.63 15.98
CA GLU A 22 18.02 -4.88 15.45
C GLU A 22 16.50 -4.96 15.57
N ARG A 23 15.92 -4.50 16.69
CA ARG A 23 14.46 -4.34 16.82
C ARG A 23 13.88 -3.35 15.81
N ILE A 24 14.55 -2.21 15.59
CA ILE A 24 14.12 -1.22 14.58
C ILE A 24 14.20 -1.81 13.18
N ARG A 25 15.26 -2.57 12.85
CA ARG A 25 15.43 -3.24 11.56
C ARG A 25 14.37 -4.31 11.33
N LEU A 26 14.09 -5.14 12.35
CA LEU A 26 13.05 -6.16 12.28
C LEU A 26 11.67 -5.52 12.10
N ALA A 27 11.34 -4.50 12.89
CA ALA A 27 10.08 -3.76 12.75
C ALA A 27 9.94 -3.07 11.38
N ASN A 28 11.02 -2.49 10.85
CA ASN A 28 11.02 -1.89 9.51
C ASN A 28 10.93 -2.94 8.40
N SER A 29 11.53 -4.12 8.57
CA SER A 29 11.43 -5.21 7.59
C SER A 29 9.99 -5.76 7.51
N GLU A 30 9.32 -5.91 8.64
CA GLU A 30 7.93 -6.33 8.73
C GLU A 30 6.99 -5.26 8.16
N GLY A 31 7.27 -3.99 8.45
CA GLY A 31 6.60 -2.83 7.84
C GLY A 31 6.77 -2.78 6.31
N SER A 32 7.95 -3.11 5.80
CA SER A 32 8.27 -3.14 4.37
C SER A 32 7.51 -4.24 3.64
N VAL A 33 7.54 -5.47 4.15
CA VAL A 33 6.80 -6.60 3.55
C VAL A 33 5.31 -6.33 3.58
N ARG A 34 4.75 -5.87 4.71
CA ARG A 34 3.31 -5.54 4.80
C ARG A 34 2.91 -4.41 3.85
N SER A 35 3.79 -3.42 3.66
CA SER A 35 3.58 -2.31 2.71
C SER A 35 3.58 -2.80 1.26
N ILE A 36 4.54 -3.65 0.89
CA ILE A 36 4.62 -4.25 -0.45
C ILE A 36 3.40 -5.14 -0.72
N THR A 37 3.04 -6.02 0.21
CA THR A 37 1.90 -6.92 0.06
C THR A 37 0.59 -6.16 -0.18
N ARG A 38 0.35 -5.05 0.55
CA ARG A 38 -0.85 -4.22 0.31
C ARG A 38 -0.87 -3.61 -1.09
N ARG A 39 0.28 -3.17 -1.61
CA ARG A 39 0.39 -2.61 -2.98
C ARG A 39 0.14 -3.68 -4.03
N VAL A 40 0.71 -4.87 -3.84
CA VAL A 40 0.50 -6.01 -4.75
C VAL A 40 -0.98 -6.40 -4.79
N ILE A 41 -1.64 -6.52 -3.63
CA ILE A 41 -3.07 -6.82 -3.56
C ILE A 41 -3.90 -5.75 -4.28
N ALA A 42 -3.57 -4.47 -4.07
CA ALA A 42 -4.26 -3.36 -4.72
C ALA A 42 -4.12 -3.39 -6.25
N VAL A 43 -2.91 -3.68 -6.76
CA VAL A 43 -2.66 -3.82 -8.20
C VAL A 43 -3.41 -5.02 -8.77
N MET A 44 -3.41 -6.17 -8.09
CA MET A 44 -4.17 -7.35 -8.52
C MET A 44 -5.67 -7.08 -8.58
N PHE A 45 -6.24 -6.46 -7.54
CA PHE A 45 -7.66 -6.08 -7.51
C PHE A 45 -8.02 -5.12 -8.66
N THR A 46 -7.19 -4.12 -8.88
CA THR A 46 -7.40 -3.14 -9.95
C THR A 46 -7.24 -3.77 -11.33
N GLY A 47 -6.29 -4.70 -11.48
CA GLY A 47 -6.08 -5.46 -12.70
C GLY A 47 -7.28 -6.34 -13.07
N VAL A 48 -7.86 -7.06 -12.10
CA VAL A 48 -9.08 -7.87 -12.33
C VAL A 48 -10.25 -6.98 -12.76
N PHE A 49 -10.46 -5.83 -12.11
CA PHE A 49 -11.50 -4.89 -12.50
C PHE A 49 -11.33 -4.36 -13.93
N LEU A 50 -10.11 -3.96 -14.30
CA LEU A 50 -9.78 -3.52 -15.66
C LEU A 50 -10.01 -4.64 -16.69
N LEU A 51 -9.61 -5.87 -16.37
CA LEU A 51 -9.80 -7.02 -17.24
C LEU A 51 -11.29 -7.27 -17.49
N MET A 52 -12.14 -7.18 -16.47
CA MET A 52 -13.59 -7.32 -16.64
C MET A 52 -14.17 -6.22 -17.53
N LEU A 53 -13.72 -4.98 -17.41
CA LEU A 53 -14.16 -3.88 -18.29
C LEU A 53 -13.74 -4.09 -19.74
N VAL A 54 -12.49 -4.48 -19.97
CA VAL A 54 -11.97 -4.76 -21.32
C VAL A 54 -12.67 -5.98 -21.92
N ALA A 55 -12.90 -7.03 -21.13
CA ALA A 55 -13.64 -8.20 -21.57
C ALA A 55 -15.08 -7.86 -21.94
N ALA A 56 -15.77 -7.04 -21.13
CA ALA A 56 -17.11 -6.57 -21.45
C ALA A 56 -17.13 -5.74 -22.74
N ALA A 57 -16.21 -4.79 -22.90
CA ALA A 57 -16.09 -3.97 -24.10
C ALA A 57 -15.76 -4.81 -25.35
N GLY A 58 -14.87 -5.80 -25.21
CA GLY A 58 -14.48 -6.69 -26.29
C GLY A 58 -15.58 -7.66 -26.71
N LEU A 59 -16.42 -8.11 -25.78
CA LEU A 59 -17.54 -9.01 -26.09
C LEU A 59 -18.77 -8.28 -26.63
N TYR A 60 -18.88 -6.96 -26.42
CA TYR A 60 -20.05 -6.18 -26.78
C TYR A 60 -20.54 -6.35 -28.24
N PRO A 61 -19.68 -6.33 -29.29
CA PRO A 61 -20.16 -6.42 -30.67
C PRO A 61 -20.64 -7.83 -31.08
N TRP A 62 -20.33 -8.88 -30.31
CA TRP A 62 -20.72 -10.27 -30.63
C TRP A 62 -21.76 -10.82 -29.66
N PHE A 63 -21.72 -10.42 -28.39
CA PHE A 63 -22.53 -11.00 -27.31
C PHE A 63 -22.95 -9.91 -26.31
N GLU A 64 -23.93 -9.09 -26.70
CA GLU A 64 -24.40 -7.94 -25.92
C GLU A 64 -24.90 -8.33 -24.51
N GLU A 65 -25.67 -9.41 -24.39
CA GLU A 65 -26.19 -9.87 -23.10
C GLU A 65 -25.06 -10.25 -22.12
N TRP A 66 -24.07 -10.98 -22.63
CA TRP A 66 -22.90 -11.41 -21.85
C TRP A 66 -22.00 -10.23 -21.47
N ALA A 67 -21.75 -9.31 -22.40
CA ALA A 67 -21.01 -8.08 -22.13
C ALA A 67 -21.68 -7.25 -21.03
N THR A 68 -23.01 -7.12 -21.09
CA THR A 68 -23.80 -6.40 -20.09
C THR A 68 -23.74 -7.08 -18.73
N HIS A 69 -23.79 -8.42 -18.69
CA HIS A 69 -23.67 -9.17 -17.45
C HIS A 69 -22.30 -8.97 -16.79
N ILE A 70 -21.21 -9.12 -17.56
CA ILE A 70 -19.84 -8.92 -17.08
C ILE A 70 -19.65 -7.48 -16.59
N PHE A 71 -20.18 -6.49 -17.32
CA PHE A 71 -20.13 -5.10 -16.89
C PHE A 71 -20.87 -4.88 -15.56
N LYS A 72 -22.07 -5.43 -15.39
CA LYS A 72 -22.82 -5.35 -14.13
C LYS A 72 -22.05 -5.99 -12.96
N CYS A 73 -21.38 -7.12 -13.18
CA CYS A 73 -20.51 -7.72 -12.16
C CYS A 73 -19.36 -6.80 -11.77
N SER A 74 -18.72 -6.13 -12.75
CA SER A 74 -17.65 -5.17 -12.48
C SER A 74 -18.12 -3.98 -11.63
N MET A 75 -19.37 -3.53 -11.81
CA MET A 75 -19.93 -2.40 -11.05
C MET A 75 -20.05 -2.65 -9.55
N VAL A 76 -20.18 -3.91 -9.12
CA VAL A 76 -20.15 -4.29 -7.69
C VAL A 76 -18.79 -3.94 -7.06
N LEU A 77 -17.71 -4.07 -7.84
CA LEU A 77 -16.34 -3.79 -7.39
C LEU A 77 -15.97 -2.30 -7.47
N LYS A 78 -16.79 -1.47 -8.11
CA LYS A 78 -16.51 -0.04 -8.37
C LYS A 78 -16.12 0.71 -7.10
N ASN A 79 -16.87 0.55 -6.02
CA ASN A 79 -16.65 1.30 -4.78
C ASN A 79 -15.32 0.89 -4.10
N ALA A 80 -14.97 -0.40 -4.15
CA ALA A 80 -13.71 -0.89 -3.62
C ALA A 80 -12.52 -0.31 -4.40
N ILE A 81 -12.62 -0.26 -5.74
CA ILE A 81 -11.58 0.31 -6.60
C ILE A 81 -11.41 1.80 -6.34
N ILE A 82 -12.50 2.57 -6.22
CA ILE A 82 -12.44 3.99 -5.88
C ILE A 82 -11.73 4.20 -4.53
N ALA A 83 -12.05 3.39 -3.51
CA ALA A 83 -11.40 3.46 -2.21
C ALA A 83 -9.89 3.15 -2.32
N ILE A 84 -9.49 2.15 -3.10
CA ILE A 84 -8.08 1.82 -3.36
C ILE A 84 -7.37 2.99 -4.04
N ILE A 85 -7.97 3.58 -5.08
CA ILE A 85 -7.40 4.73 -5.80
C ILE A 85 -7.22 5.91 -4.84
N ILE A 86 -8.22 6.25 -4.05
CA ILE A 86 -8.12 7.34 -3.07
C ILE A 86 -7.07 7.03 -2.00
N PHE A 87 -6.98 5.79 -1.53
CA PHE A 87 -5.99 5.42 -0.52
C PHE A 87 -4.54 5.55 -1.02
N TYR A 88 -4.27 5.14 -2.26
CA TYR A 88 -2.90 5.18 -2.81
C TYR A 88 -2.54 6.49 -3.51
N PHE A 89 -3.48 7.08 -4.26
CA PHE A 89 -3.25 8.29 -5.07
C PHE A 89 -3.89 9.54 -4.46
N GLY A 90 -4.89 9.38 -3.59
CA GLY A 90 -5.57 10.52 -2.96
C GLY A 90 -4.69 11.30 -2.00
N SER A 91 -3.69 10.69 -1.36
CA SER A 91 -2.70 11.43 -0.55
C SER A 91 -1.79 12.33 -1.39
N TYR A 92 -1.37 11.86 -2.57
CA TYR A 92 -0.62 12.66 -3.54
C TYR A 92 -1.47 13.78 -4.15
N GLY A 93 -2.74 13.49 -4.48
CA GLY A 93 -3.68 14.50 -4.99
C GLY A 93 -4.09 15.54 -3.94
N LEU A 94 -4.35 15.12 -2.70
CA LEU A 94 -4.64 16.02 -1.57
C LEU A 94 -3.43 16.88 -1.22
N GLY A 95 -2.22 16.33 -1.27
CA GLY A 95 -0.98 17.09 -1.09
C GLY A 95 -0.89 18.24 -2.09
N TYR A 96 -1.14 17.96 -3.38
CA TYR A 96 -1.12 18.97 -4.44
C TYR A 96 -2.21 20.04 -4.27
N ILE A 97 -3.42 19.64 -3.82
CA ILE A 97 -4.54 20.57 -3.58
C ILE A 97 -4.30 21.43 -2.33
N LEU A 98 -3.76 20.86 -1.26
CA LEU A 98 -3.43 21.56 -0.02
C LEU A 98 -2.25 22.52 -0.20
N GLU A 99 -1.20 22.10 -0.91
CA GLU A 99 -0.05 22.93 -1.25
C GLU A 99 -0.46 24.13 -2.13
N LYS A 100 -1.43 23.93 -3.05
CA LYS A 100 -2.00 25.00 -3.86
C LYS A 100 -2.90 25.96 -3.07
N LYS A 101 -3.51 25.50 -1.96
CA LYS A 101 -4.30 26.35 -1.04
C LYS A 101 -3.46 27.09 0.00
N GLY A 102 -2.30 26.56 0.38
CA GLY A 102 -1.38 27.18 1.35
C GLY A 102 -0.46 28.28 0.79
N LYS A 103 -0.44 28.49 -0.54
CA LYS A 103 0.28 29.58 -1.23
C LYS A 103 -0.58 30.83 -1.48
N LYS A 104 -1.58 31.09 -0.64
CA LYS A 104 -2.35 32.34 -0.66
C LYS A 104 -2.13 33.12 0.63
#